data_AF-A0A2H0G767-F1
#
_entry.id   AF-A0A2H0G767-F1
#
_cell.length_a   1.000
_cell.length_b   1.000
_cell.length_c   1.000
_cell.angle_alpha   90.00
_cell.angle_beta   90.00
_cell.angle_gamma   90.00
#
_symmetry.space_group_name_H-M   'P 1'
#
loop_
_entity.id
_entity.type
_entity.pdbx_description
1 polymer ?
#
loop_
_entity_poly.entity_id
_entity_poly.type
_entity_poly.pdbx_seq_one_letter_code
_entity_poly.pdbx_strand_id
1 'polypeptide(L)'
;MKHTLLKTTRNITVTILLITISTVSKLSANNIAVSNTSIINQNTAANYTHVKFDVSWENSWRTSTLESNWDAAYVFVKYRIPPMNTWYHATLNYVDGTATNDGNTEPAGGTINATSDGKGAFLYRNGNGIGNISFTNAQLRWNYGAD
;
A
#
# COMPACT_ATOMS: atom_id res chain seq x y z
N MET A 1 50.17 9.09 32.02
CA MET A 1 48.92 8.31 32.19
C MET A 1 47.68 8.95 31.54
N LYS A 2 47.50 10.29 31.55
CA LYS A 2 46.35 10.97 30.90
C LYS A 2 46.27 10.85 29.36
N HIS A 3 47.42 10.72 28.69
CA HIS A 3 47.50 10.71 27.22
C HIS A 3 47.00 9.41 26.55
N THR A 4 46.92 8.31 27.31
CA THR A 4 46.44 7.00 26.81
C THR A 4 44.92 6.88 26.92
N LEU A 5 44.31 7.44 27.99
CA LEU A 5 42.87 7.41 28.23
C LEU A 5 42.08 8.19 27.15
N LEU A 6 42.57 9.36 26.72
CA LEU A 6 41.93 10.17 25.67
C LEU A 6 41.88 9.47 24.30
N LYS A 7 42.87 8.62 23.97
CA LYS A 7 42.87 7.83 22.72
C LYS A 7 41.83 6.73 22.75
N THR A 8 41.67 6.05 23.89
CA THR A 8 40.70 4.96 24.06
C THR A 8 39.26 5.49 24.01
N THR A 9 38.96 6.62 24.67
CA THR A 9 37.61 7.24 24.63
C THR A 9 37.26 7.71 23.22
N ARG A 10 38.21 8.30 22.48
CA ARG A 10 38.02 8.72 21.08
C ARG A 10 37.71 7.54 20.16
N ASN A 11 38.36 6.39 20.37
CA ASN A 11 38.12 5.19 19.58
C ASN A 11 36.75 4.57 19.88
N ILE A 12 36.31 4.58 21.15
CA ILE A 12 34.98 4.10 21.56
C ILE A 12 33.87 4.99 20.97
N THR A 13 34.02 6.32 20.99
CA THR A 13 33.03 7.24 20.39
C THR A 13 32.93 7.06 18.86
N VAL A 14 34.06 6.85 18.18
CA VAL A 14 34.08 6.59 16.73
C VAL A 14 33.44 5.25 16.38
N THR A 15 33.64 4.19 17.19
CA THR A 15 32.99 2.89 16.98
C THR A 15 31.48 2.95 17.20
N ILE A 16 31.00 3.68 18.21
CA ILE A 16 29.55 3.88 18.44
C ILE A 16 28.92 4.67 17.28
N LEU A 17 29.60 5.71 16.77
CA LEU A 17 29.13 6.50 15.63
C LEU A 17 29.09 5.69 14.32
N LEU A 18 30.05 4.78 14.09
CA LEU A 18 30.06 3.89 12.91
C LEU A 18 28.95 2.82 12.95
N ILE A 19 28.58 2.33 14.14
CA ILE A 19 27.49 1.35 14.30
C ILE A 19 26.11 1.99 14.12
N THR A 20 25.95 3.27 14.48
CA THR A 20 24.69 4.00 14.26
C THR A 20 24.44 4.41 12.80
N ILE A 21 25.50 4.49 11.97
CA ILE A 21 25.38 4.86 10.56
C ILE A 21 25.04 3.64 9.67
N SER A 22 25.31 2.41 10.14
CA SER A 22 25.05 1.17 9.38
C SER A 22 23.63 0.60 9.54
N THR A 23 22.75 1.22 10.32
CA THR A 23 21.36 0.76 10.53
C THR A 23 20.30 1.54 9.75
N VAL A 24 20.69 2.40 8.80
CA VAL A 24 19.72 3.06 7.92
C VAL A 24 19.35 2.11 6.79
N SER A 25 18.46 1.16 7.09
CA SER A 25 17.77 0.37 6.09
C SER A 25 17.06 1.33 5.13
N LYS A 26 17.57 1.48 3.92
CA LYS A 26 16.87 2.15 2.82
C LYS A 26 15.66 1.30 2.46
N LEU A 27 14.57 1.41 3.21
CA LEU A 27 13.28 0.81 2.90
C LEU A 27 12.61 1.68 1.85
N SER A 28 13.06 1.54 0.61
CA SER A 28 12.28 1.96 -0.54
C SER A 28 11.35 0.81 -0.88
N ALA A 29 10.04 1.03 -0.83
CA ALA A 29 9.10 0.16 -1.51
C ALA A 29 9.51 0.13 -2.99
N ASN A 30 10.11 -0.98 -3.42
CA ASN A 30 10.66 -1.14 -4.76
C ASN A 30 9.88 -2.23 -5.48
N ASN A 31 9.91 -2.19 -6.82
CA ASN A 31 9.33 -3.23 -7.66
C ASN A 31 7.83 -3.46 -7.43
N ILE A 32 7.07 -2.37 -7.24
CA ILE A 32 5.60 -2.47 -7.21
C ILE A 32 5.08 -2.93 -8.57
N ALA A 33 4.27 -3.98 -8.57
CA ALA A 33 3.72 -4.59 -9.76
C ALA A 33 2.25 -4.94 -9.55
N VAL A 34 1.43 -4.68 -10.57
CA VAL A 34 0.02 -5.08 -10.63
C VAL A 34 -0.13 -6.17 -11.67
N SER A 35 -0.92 -7.20 -11.36
CA SER A 35 -1.17 -8.32 -12.27
C SER A 35 -2.58 -8.88 -12.10
N ASN A 36 -2.95 -9.84 -12.96
CA ASN A 36 -4.21 -10.59 -12.87
C ASN A 36 -5.47 -9.71 -12.76
N THR A 37 -5.47 -8.60 -13.50
CA THR A 37 -6.59 -7.65 -13.50
C THR A 37 -7.78 -8.19 -14.27
N SER A 38 -8.98 -8.02 -13.72
CA SER A 38 -10.23 -8.42 -14.37
C SER A 38 -11.43 -7.66 -13.80
N ILE A 39 -12.48 -7.53 -14.60
CA ILE A 39 -13.79 -7.01 -14.16
C ILE A 39 -14.67 -8.22 -13.86
N ILE A 40 -15.23 -8.28 -12.65
CA ILE A 40 -16.04 -9.39 -12.15
C ILE A 40 -17.29 -8.88 -11.42
N ASN A 41 -18.23 -9.79 -11.14
CA ASN A 41 -19.39 -9.57 -10.26
C ASN A 41 -20.22 -8.33 -10.63
N GLN A 42 -20.45 -8.11 -11.92
CA GLN A 42 -21.25 -6.98 -12.37
C GLN A 42 -22.68 -7.10 -11.85
N ASN A 43 -23.16 -6.03 -11.22
CA ASN A 43 -24.55 -5.88 -10.79
C ASN A 43 -25.21 -4.77 -11.60
N THR A 44 -26.00 -5.17 -12.61
CA THR A 44 -26.69 -4.25 -13.52
C THR A 44 -27.89 -3.56 -12.90
N ALA A 45 -28.47 -4.10 -11.82
CA ALA A 45 -29.59 -3.46 -11.11
C ALA A 45 -29.11 -2.31 -10.22
N ALA A 46 -27.95 -2.47 -9.58
CA ALA A 46 -27.36 -1.49 -8.66
C ALA A 46 -26.21 -0.67 -9.28
N ASN A 47 -25.93 -0.87 -10.58
CA ASN A 47 -24.92 -0.16 -11.36
C ASN A 47 -23.51 -0.14 -10.75
N TYR A 48 -23.00 -1.31 -10.34
CA TYR A 48 -21.62 -1.45 -9.90
C TYR A 48 -20.97 -2.75 -10.40
N THR A 49 -19.65 -2.78 -10.43
CA THR A 49 -18.85 -3.97 -10.71
C THR A 49 -17.63 -4.00 -9.78
N HIS A 50 -16.98 -5.16 -9.69
CA HIS A 50 -15.69 -5.26 -9.00
C HIS A 50 -14.53 -5.28 -9.99
N VAL A 51 -13.50 -4.50 -9.69
CA VAL A 51 -12.18 -4.60 -10.34
C VAL A 51 -11.30 -5.47 -9.45
N LYS A 52 -11.05 -6.70 -9.88
CA LYS A 52 -10.16 -7.65 -9.20
C LYS A 52 -8.73 -7.45 -9.70
N PHE A 53 -7.76 -7.47 -8.80
CA PHE A 53 -6.34 -7.39 -9.12
C PHE A 53 -5.48 -8.09 -8.06
N ASP A 54 -4.25 -8.39 -8.46
CA ASP A 54 -3.16 -8.73 -7.57
C ASP A 54 -2.14 -7.59 -7.56
N VAL A 55 -1.53 -7.32 -6.42
CA VAL A 55 -0.45 -6.34 -6.28
C VAL A 55 0.65 -6.86 -5.37
N SER A 56 1.90 -6.63 -5.76
CA SER A 56 3.07 -6.99 -4.99
C SER A 56 4.08 -5.86 -4.97
N TRP A 57 4.85 -5.75 -3.89
CA TRP A 57 6.04 -4.92 -3.84
C TRP A 57 7.04 -5.43 -2.81
N GLU A 58 8.28 -5.02 -2.95
CA GLU A 58 9.37 -5.38 -2.06
C GLU A 58 9.54 -4.38 -0.93
N ASN A 59 10.17 -4.82 0.15
CA ASN A 59 10.57 -3.96 1.28
C ASN A 59 9.41 -3.21 1.94
N SER A 60 8.21 -3.78 1.91
CA SER A 60 7.10 -3.18 2.62
C SER A 60 7.38 -3.14 4.12
N TRP A 61 6.89 -2.12 4.81
CA TRP A 61 7.17 -1.91 6.24
C TRP A 61 5.98 -1.34 7.01
N ARG A 62 5.50 -2.09 8.01
CA ARG A 62 4.52 -1.60 8.98
C ARG A 62 4.96 -1.89 10.41
N THR A 63 4.95 -0.87 11.27
CA THR A 63 5.21 -1.02 12.72
C THR A 63 4.20 -0.22 13.52
N SER A 64 3.89 -0.71 14.73
CA SER A 64 3.05 0.01 15.71
C SER A 64 3.85 0.53 16.91
N THR A 65 5.17 0.38 16.87
CA THR A 65 6.12 0.82 17.90
C THR A 65 7.19 1.67 17.25
N LEU A 66 7.90 2.45 18.07
CA LEU A 66 8.91 3.42 17.64
C LEU A 66 8.29 4.45 16.68
N GLU A 67 8.77 4.55 15.44
CA GLU A 67 8.34 5.53 14.44
C GLU A 67 6.92 5.28 13.92
N SER A 68 6.28 4.15 14.28
CA SER A 68 4.92 3.80 13.86
C SER A 68 4.74 3.87 12.34
N ASN A 69 5.67 3.24 11.61
CA ASN A 69 5.73 3.33 10.16
C ASN A 69 4.54 2.68 9.47
N TRP A 70 4.16 3.30 8.36
CA TRP A 70 3.05 2.87 7.53
C TRP A 70 3.43 2.95 6.05
N ASP A 71 3.50 1.79 5.40
CA ASP A 71 3.75 1.65 3.98
C ASP A 71 2.51 1.08 3.29
N ALA A 72 2.05 1.77 2.24
CA ALA A 72 0.78 1.51 1.56
C ALA A 72 0.87 1.84 0.06
N ALA A 73 0.17 1.08 -0.76
CA ALA A 73 -0.11 1.43 -2.15
C ALA A 73 -1.41 2.22 -2.25
N TYR A 74 -1.41 3.35 -2.96
CA TYR A 74 -2.64 4.05 -3.34
C TYR A 74 -3.13 3.53 -4.70
N VAL A 75 -4.23 2.78 -4.68
CA VAL A 75 -4.78 2.11 -5.87
C VAL A 75 -5.95 2.92 -6.41
N PHE A 76 -5.93 3.22 -7.70
CA PHE A 76 -7.01 3.88 -8.42
C PHE A 76 -7.30 3.16 -9.74
N VAL A 77 -8.52 3.30 -10.25
CA VAL A 77 -8.97 2.65 -11.48
C VAL A 77 -9.24 3.71 -12.55
N LYS A 78 -8.72 3.48 -13.76
CA LYS A 78 -9.09 4.23 -14.96
C LYS A 78 -9.80 3.33 -15.96
N TYR A 79 -10.78 3.88 -16.66
CA TYR A 79 -11.55 3.16 -17.68
C TYR A 79 -11.65 3.99 -18.96
N ARG A 80 -11.99 3.31 -20.05
CA ARG A 80 -12.35 3.94 -21.33
C ARG A 80 -13.49 3.14 -21.95
N ILE A 81 -14.34 3.81 -22.71
CA ILE A 81 -15.47 3.19 -23.41
C ILE A 81 -15.18 3.25 -24.91
N PRO A 82 -14.89 2.12 -25.57
CA PRO A 82 -14.74 2.13 -27.03
C PRO A 82 -15.99 2.69 -27.73
N PRO A 83 -15.84 3.49 -28.81
CA PRO A 83 -14.60 3.82 -29.52
C PRO A 83 -13.85 5.04 -28.96
N MET A 84 -14.19 5.55 -27.76
CA MET A 84 -13.52 6.71 -27.17
C MET A 84 -12.07 6.40 -26.80
N ASN A 85 -11.18 7.40 -26.98
CA ASN A 85 -9.76 7.31 -26.64
C ASN A 85 -9.41 8.02 -25.32
N THR A 86 -10.38 8.67 -24.69
CA THR A 86 -10.20 9.35 -23.41
C THR A 86 -10.28 8.35 -22.26
N TRP A 87 -9.32 8.44 -21.34
CA TRP A 87 -9.36 7.71 -20.08
C TRP A 87 -10.07 8.55 -19.01
N TYR A 88 -11.03 7.93 -18.35
CA TYR A 88 -11.78 8.49 -17.24
C TYR A 88 -11.38 7.82 -15.94
N HIS A 89 -11.63 8.50 -14.82
CA HIS A 89 -11.32 8.00 -13.50
C HIS A 89 -12.57 7.37 -12.89
N ALA A 90 -12.51 6.09 -12.55
CA ALA A 90 -13.64 5.36 -11.98
C ALA A 90 -14.00 5.87 -10.57
N THR A 91 -15.28 6.00 -10.29
CA THR A 91 -15.81 6.36 -8.97
C THR A 91 -16.00 5.11 -8.12
N LEU A 92 -15.11 4.92 -7.13
CA LEU A 92 -15.20 3.85 -6.15
C LEU A 92 -16.33 4.13 -5.15
N ASN A 93 -16.98 3.07 -4.69
CA ASN A 93 -17.96 3.17 -3.62
C ASN A 93 -17.28 3.61 -2.31
N TYR A 94 -17.91 4.52 -1.58
CA TYR A 94 -17.46 4.97 -0.27
C TYR A 94 -18.66 5.10 0.67
N VAL A 95 -18.55 4.50 1.84
CA VAL A 95 -19.49 4.58 2.95
C VAL A 95 -18.76 5.13 4.18
N ASP A 96 -17.68 4.47 4.60
CA ASP A 96 -16.86 4.89 5.74
C ASP A 96 -15.35 4.63 5.55
N GLY A 97 -14.95 4.16 4.37
CA GLY A 97 -13.57 3.82 4.05
C GLY A 97 -13.20 2.39 4.43
N THR A 98 -14.02 1.66 5.19
CA THR A 98 -13.74 0.24 5.51
C THR A 98 -14.13 -0.65 4.34
N ALA A 99 -13.29 -1.61 3.99
CA ALA A 99 -13.50 -2.44 2.81
C ALA A 99 -14.89 -3.12 2.80
N THR A 100 -15.34 -3.66 3.94
CA THR A 100 -16.62 -4.37 4.04
C THR A 100 -17.80 -3.45 3.73
N ASN A 101 -17.86 -2.27 4.36
CA ASN A 101 -18.97 -1.33 4.16
C ASN A 101 -18.92 -0.68 2.77
N ASP A 102 -17.71 -0.44 2.25
CA ASP A 102 -17.51 0.07 0.90
C ASP A 102 -17.75 -1.00 -0.18
N GLY A 103 -17.96 -2.27 0.20
CA GLY A 103 -18.20 -3.38 -0.72
C GLY A 103 -16.96 -3.84 -1.48
N ASN A 104 -15.77 -3.52 -0.98
CA ASN A 104 -14.48 -4.00 -1.45
C ASN A 104 -14.18 -5.39 -0.83
N THR A 105 -13.25 -6.14 -1.43
CA THR A 105 -12.76 -7.42 -0.88
C THR A 105 -11.28 -7.28 -0.54
N GLU A 106 -10.94 -7.46 0.73
CA GLU A 106 -9.55 -7.42 1.19
C GLU A 106 -8.80 -8.71 0.78
N PRO A 107 -7.54 -8.60 0.34
CA PRO A 107 -6.68 -9.75 0.14
C PRO A 107 -6.20 -10.30 1.50
N ALA A 108 -5.81 -11.58 1.54
CA ALA A 108 -5.25 -12.16 2.75
C ALA A 108 -3.99 -11.39 3.21
N GLY A 109 -3.95 -11.01 4.49
CA GLY A 109 -2.85 -10.23 5.06
C GLY A 109 -2.83 -8.74 4.70
N GLY A 110 -3.80 -8.27 3.91
CA GLY A 110 -3.94 -6.87 3.52
C GLY A 110 -5.19 -6.22 4.11
N THR A 111 -5.17 -4.89 4.16
CA THR A 111 -6.30 -4.03 4.51
C THR A 111 -6.52 -3.03 3.39
N ILE A 112 -7.78 -2.79 3.02
CA ILE A 112 -8.18 -1.76 2.06
C ILE A 112 -8.89 -0.63 2.80
N ASN A 113 -8.44 0.61 2.55
CA ASN A 113 -9.10 1.81 3.06
C ASN A 113 -9.41 2.79 1.92
N ALA A 114 -10.68 2.90 1.52
CA ALA A 114 -11.08 3.80 0.44
C ALA A 114 -11.10 5.27 0.90
N THR A 115 -10.77 6.17 -0.01
CA THR A 115 -10.82 7.61 0.24
C THR A 115 -12.23 8.16 0.01
N SER A 116 -12.62 9.15 0.80
CA SER A 116 -13.96 9.75 0.75
C SER A 116 -14.27 10.50 -0.55
N ASP A 117 -13.26 10.77 -1.39
CA ASP A 117 -13.45 11.33 -2.73
C ASP A 117 -13.85 10.27 -3.77
N GLY A 118 -13.86 8.98 -3.40
CA GLY A 118 -14.15 7.86 -4.27
C GLY A 118 -13.13 7.67 -5.39
N LYS A 119 -11.93 8.24 -5.29
CA LYS A 119 -10.91 8.18 -6.36
C LYS A 119 -9.82 7.17 -6.12
N GLY A 120 -9.75 6.55 -4.95
CA GLY A 120 -8.82 5.46 -4.73
C GLY A 120 -8.99 4.79 -3.38
N ALA A 121 -8.08 3.89 -3.09
CA ALA A 121 -7.99 3.24 -1.81
C ALA A 121 -6.53 2.94 -1.45
N PHE A 122 -6.20 3.08 -0.17
CA PHE A 122 -4.95 2.57 0.38
C PHE A 122 -5.05 1.06 0.55
N LEU A 123 -4.04 0.33 0.10
CA LEU A 123 -3.86 -1.10 0.35
C LEU A 123 -2.51 -1.32 1.05
N TYR A 124 -2.54 -1.93 2.23
CA TYR A 124 -1.37 -2.09 3.10
C TYR A 124 -1.48 -3.35 3.96
N ARG A 125 -0.41 -3.72 4.68
CA ARG A 125 -0.44 -4.87 5.60
C ARG A 125 -1.44 -4.71 6.73
N ASN A 126 -2.23 -5.74 7.00
CA ASN A 126 -3.17 -5.73 8.13
C ASN A 126 -2.51 -5.95 9.51
N GLY A 127 -1.23 -6.33 9.55
CA GLY A 127 -0.41 -6.42 10.77
C GLY A 127 0.99 -5.82 10.61
N ASN A 128 1.73 -5.71 11.73
CA ASN A 128 3.13 -5.31 11.71
C ASN A 128 3.98 -6.32 10.92
N GLY A 129 4.93 -5.84 10.14
CA GLY A 129 5.80 -6.69 9.34
C GLY A 129 6.77 -5.91 8.46
N ILE A 130 7.89 -6.55 8.13
CA ILE A 130 8.92 -6.05 7.21
C ILE A 130 9.17 -7.12 6.15
N GLY A 131 9.36 -6.70 4.91
CA GLY A 131 9.76 -7.57 3.80
C GLY A 131 8.82 -7.46 2.61
N ASN A 132 8.87 -8.44 1.73
CA ASN A 132 8.06 -8.43 0.51
C ASN A 132 6.60 -8.77 0.82
N ILE A 133 5.69 -8.27 0.00
CA ILE A 133 4.29 -8.71 -0.01
C ILE A 133 3.81 -9.02 -1.41
N SER A 134 2.84 -9.94 -1.45
CA SER A 134 2.02 -10.23 -2.61
C SER A 134 0.59 -10.40 -2.13
N PHE A 135 -0.26 -9.43 -2.47
CA PHE A 135 -1.67 -9.45 -2.21
C PHE A 135 -2.40 -9.96 -3.43
N THR A 136 -3.19 -11.02 -3.27
CA THR A 136 -3.94 -11.64 -4.36
C THR A 136 -5.45 -11.52 -4.14
N ASN A 137 -6.19 -11.42 -5.24
CA ASN A 137 -7.65 -11.32 -5.29
C ASN A 137 -8.24 -10.13 -4.51
N ALA A 138 -7.50 -9.01 -4.41
CA ALA A 138 -8.06 -7.75 -3.93
C ALA A 138 -9.14 -7.27 -4.91
N GLN A 139 -10.22 -6.68 -4.40
CA GLN A 139 -11.32 -6.19 -5.24
C GLN A 139 -11.75 -4.80 -4.80
N LEU A 140 -11.84 -3.87 -5.74
CA LEU A 140 -12.44 -2.55 -5.53
C LEU A 140 -13.80 -2.49 -6.21
N ARG A 141 -14.82 -2.03 -5.48
CA ARG A 141 -16.16 -1.79 -6.02
C ARG A 141 -16.18 -0.47 -6.78
N TRP A 142 -16.28 -0.57 -8.09
CA TRP A 142 -16.52 0.55 -8.99
C TRP A 142 -18.02 0.75 -9.20
N ASN A 143 -18.55 1.89 -8.76
CA ASN A 143 -19.93 2.29 -9.01
C ASN A 143 -20.04 2.99 -10.38
N TYR A 144 -19.95 2.21 -11.46
CA TYR A 144 -19.97 2.74 -12.82
C TYR A 144 -21.25 3.52 -13.18
N GLY A 145 -22.35 3.36 -12.42
CA GLY A 145 -23.55 4.19 -12.60
C GLY A 145 -23.38 5.66 -12.24
N ALA A 146 -22.28 6.02 -11.58
CA ALA A 146 -21.92 7.40 -11.25
C ALA A 146 -20.99 8.05 -12.30
N ASP A 147 -20.63 7.33 -13.37
CA ASP A 147 -19.58 7.66 -14.33
C ASP A 147 -20.02 7.63 -15.81
#